data_AF-A0A420XT80-F1
#
_entry.id   AF-A0A420XT80-F1
#
_cell.length_a   1.000
_cell.length_b   1.000
_cell.length_c   1.000
_cell.angle_alpha   90.00
_cell.angle_beta   90.00
_cell.angle_gamma   90.00
#
_symmetry.space_group_name_H-M   'P 1'
#
loop_
_entity.id
_entity.type
_entity.pdbx_description
1 polymer ?
#
loop_
_entity_poly.entity_id
_entity_poly.type
_entity_poly.pdbx_seq_one_letter_code
_entity_poly.pdbx_strand_id
1 'polypeptide(L)' 'MKSFACGDVVPGCHRRFTADDQEGILWQVAAHAREDHGLEVVPQPVVDAVIAHIR' A
#
# COMPACT_ATOMS: atom_id res chain seq x y z
N MET A 1 0.20 -10.25 -12.15
CA MET A 1 -0.94 -9.51 -11.59
C MET A 1 -1.03 -9.74 -10.09
N LYS A 2 -0.69 -8.69 -9.34
CA LYS A 2 -0.73 -8.59 -7.89
C LYS A 2 -1.84 -7.65 -7.45
N SER A 3 -2.36 -7.87 -6.25
CA SER A 3 -3.43 -7.07 -5.66
C SER A 3 -3.18 -6.80 -4.18
N PHE A 4 -3.64 -5.64 -3.72
CA PHE A 4 -3.54 -5.23 -2.32
C PHE A 4 -4.73 -4.33 -1.94
N ALA A 5 -5.26 -4.49 -0.73
CA ALA A 5 -6.25 -3.60 -0.16
C ALA A 5 -5.66 -2.87 1.05
N CYS A 6 -5.67 -1.54 1.03
CA CYS A 6 -5.08 -0.74 2.10
C CYS A 6 -5.75 -1.01 3.46
N GLY A 7 -7.03 -1.36 3.46
CA GLY A 7 -7.79 -1.74 4.65
C GLY A 7 -7.25 -2.96 5.39
N ASP A 8 -6.42 -3.80 4.76
CA ASP A 8 -5.73 -4.90 5.43
C ASP A 8 -4.62 -4.39 6.40
N VAL A 9 -4.15 -3.14 6.23
CA VAL A 9 -3.10 -2.51 7.05
C VAL A 9 -3.62 -1.30 7.83
N VAL A 10 -4.49 -0.48 7.22
CA VAL A 10 -5.05 0.75 7.81
C VAL A 10 -6.57 0.62 7.91
N PRO A 11 -7.12 0.31 9.11
CA PRO A 11 -8.56 0.19 9.31
C PRO A 11 -9.31 1.44 8.83
N GLY A 12 -10.37 1.23 8.06
CA GLY A 12 -11.19 2.31 7.49
C GLY A 12 -10.71 2.86 6.14
N CYS A 13 -9.54 2.46 5.65
CA CYS A 13 -9.13 2.77 4.27
C CYS A 13 -9.71 1.74 3.29
N HIS A 14 -10.42 2.21 2.26
CA HIS A 14 -11.10 1.35 1.28
C HIS A 14 -10.37 1.26 -0.06
N ARG A 15 -9.18 1.86 -0.18
CA ARG A 15 -8.43 1.90 -1.43
C ARG A 15 -7.85 0.51 -1.76
N ARG A 16 -7.92 0.15 -3.05
CA ARG A 16 -7.43 -1.11 -3.61
C ARG A 16 -6.46 -0.82 -4.74
N PHE A 17 -5.45 -1.65 -4.87
CA PHE A 17 -4.36 -1.51 -5.84
C PHE A 17 -4.19 -2.80 -6.62
N THR A 18 -3.82 -2.66 -7.89
CA THR A 18 -3.45 -3.77 -8.77
C THR A 18 -2.24 -3.37 -9.60
N ALA A 19 -1.29 -4.28 -9.79
CA ALA A 19 -0.11 -4.07 -10.61
C ALA A 19 0.38 -5.40 -11.19
N ASP A 20 1.35 -5.38 -12.10
CA ASP A 20 1.95 -6.63 -12.58
C ASP A 20 2.73 -7.34 -11.47
N ASP A 21 3.48 -6.56 -10.68
CA ASP A 21 4.43 -7.02 -9.66
C ASP A 21 4.29 -6.26 -8.33
N GLN A 22 4.99 -6.76 -7.30
CA GLN A 22 5.03 -6.17 -5.95
C GLN A 22 5.49 -4.71 -5.95
N GLU A 23 6.55 -4.39 -6.69
CA GLU A 23 7.05 -3.00 -6.77
C GLU A 23 5.98 -2.04 -7.31
N GLY A 24 5.19 -2.48 -8.29
CA GLY A 24 4.09 -1.68 -8.81
C GLY A 24 2.99 -1.40 -7.78
N ILE A 25 2.74 -2.33 -6.85
CA ILE A 25 1.85 -2.08 -5.69
C ILE A 25 2.51 -1.07 -4.75
N LEU A 26 3.79 -1.25 -4.41
CA LEU A 26 4.49 -0.37 -3.46
C LEU A 26 4.56 1.08 -3.95
N TRP A 27 4.77 1.30 -5.25
CA TRP A 27 4.70 2.64 -5.85
C TRP A 27 3.34 3.30 -5.69
N GLN A 28 2.25 2.57 -5.96
CA GLN A 28 0.89 3.09 -5.80
C GLN A 28 0.55 3.37 -4.33
N VAL A 29 0.99 2.50 -3.42
CA VAL A 29 0.81 2.69 -1.98
C VAL A 29 1.57 3.91 -1.48
N ALA A 30 2.82 4.12 -1.93
CA ALA A 30 3.59 5.30 -1.56
C ALA A 30 2.93 6.61 -2.04
N ALA A 31 2.43 6.64 -3.28
CA ALA A 31 1.67 7.78 -3.79
C ALA A 31 0.42 8.05 -2.94
N HIS A 32 -0.37 7.01 -2.64
CA HIS A 32 -1.55 7.13 -1.78
C HIS A 32 -1.21 7.59 -0.36
N ALA A 33 -0.16 7.04 0.26
CA ALA A 33 0.26 7.42 1.60
C ALA A 33 0.61 8.92 1.67
N ARG A 34 1.28 9.44 0.64
CA ARG A 34 1.58 10.87 0.54
C ARG A 34 0.32 11.72 0.33
N GLU A 35 -0.54 11.34 -0.61
CA GLU A 35 -1.66 12.17 -1.07
C GLU A 35 -2.85 12.17 -0.10
N ASP A 36 -3.22 11.01 0.44
CA ASP A 36 -4.39 10.88 1.33
C ASP A 36 -4.04 11.00 2.81
N HIS A 37 -2.80 10.65 3.20
CA HIS A 37 -2.40 10.61 4.62
C HIS A 37 -1.29 11.61 4.98
N GLY A 38 -0.75 12.36 4.01
CA GLY A 38 0.35 13.30 4.25
C GLY A 38 1.66 12.64 4.67
N LEU A 39 1.81 11.33 4.45
CA LEU A 39 3.01 10.57 4.80
C LEU A 39 4.05 10.69 3.68
N GLU A 40 4.97 11.62 3.82
CA GLU A 40 6.10 11.78 2.88
C GLU A 40 7.08 10.59 2.94
N VAL A 41 7.20 9.97 4.12
CA VAL A 41 8.00 8.77 4.34
C VAL A 41 7.11 7.71 4.96
N VAL A 42 6.94 6.58 4.26
CA VAL A 42 6.20 5.42 4.77
C VAL A 42 7.09 4.66 5.75
N PRO A 43 6.68 4.46 7.03
CA PRO A 43 7.49 3.72 7.99
C PRO A 43 7.73 2.27 7.54
N GLN A 44 8.93 1.74 7.77
CA GLN A 44 9.29 0.37 7.36
C GLN A 44 8.29 -0.70 7.84
N PRO A 45 7.77 -0.69 9.09
CA PRO A 45 6.78 -1.67 9.52
C PRO A 45 5.49 -1.65 8.69
N VAL A 46 5.11 -0.49 8.14
CA VAL A 46 3.95 -0.36 7.24
C VAL A 46 4.27 -0.98 5.89
N VAL A 47 5.49 -0.76 5.38
CA VAL A 47 5.97 -1.39 4.14
C VAL A 47 5.96 -2.92 4.27
N ASP A 48 6.49 -3.44 5.37
CA ASP A 48 6.52 -4.88 5.64
C ASP A 48 5.11 -5.48 5.71
N ALA A 49 4.18 -4.78 6.39
CA ALA A 49 2.78 -5.18 6.44
C ALA A 49 2.14 -5.19 5.05
N VAL A 50 2.36 -4.14 4.23
CA VAL A 50 1.86 -4.10 2.86
C VAL A 50 2.37 -5.30 2.06
N ILE A 51 3.68 -5.59 2.13
CA ILE A 51 4.29 -6.73 1.44
C ILE A 51 3.65 -8.06 1.88
N ALA A 52 3.44 -8.25 3.18
CA ALA A 52 2.83 -9.47 3.72
C ALA A 52 1.38 -9.70 3.25
N HIS A 53 0.66 -8.64 2.85
CA HIS A 53 -0.73 -8.68 2.43
C HIS A 53 -0.93 -8.62 0.90
N ILE A 54 0.13 -8.52 0.11
CA ILE A 54 0.05 -8.60 -1.37
C ILE A 54 -0.29 -10.03 -1.80
N ARG A 55 -1.32 -10.16 -2.65
CA ARG A 55 -1.74 -11.43 -3.27
C ARG A 55 -1.33 -11.44 -4.74
#